data_AF-A3VDD9-F1
#
_entry.id   AF-A3VDD9-F1
#
_cell.length_a   1.000
_cell.length_b   1.000
_cell.length_c   1.000
_cell.angle_alpha   90.00
_cell.angle_beta   90.00
_cell.angle_gamma   90.00
#
_symmetry.space_group_name_H-M   'P 1'
#
loop_
_entity.id
_entity.type
_entity.pdbx_description
1 polymer ?
#
loop_
_entity_poly.entity_id
_entity_poly.type
_entity_poly.pdbx_seq_one_letter_code
_entity_poly.pdbx_strand_id
1 'polypeptide(L)' 'MPIFRVNETREQEAPMTAYTKLKTALSQHANYRRTRRAIAALPPELAIEDLGLNPYDAKSIARRAVYG' A
#
# COMPACT_ATOMS: atom_id res chain seq x y z
N MET A 1 52.63 7.86 -2.32
CA MET A 1 51.34 7.92 -3.03
C MET A 1 50.23 8.03 -2.00
N PRO A 2 49.33 9.02 -2.06
CA PRO A 2 48.22 9.11 -1.11
C PRO A 2 47.06 8.24 -1.58
N ILE A 3 46.57 7.38 -0.70
CA ILE A 3 45.40 6.53 -0.92
C ILE A 3 44.17 7.43 -0.73
N PHE A 4 43.44 7.70 -1.81
CA PHE A 4 42.15 8.39 -1.77
C PHE A 4 41.17 7.55 -0.94
N ARG A 5 40.84 8.04 0.27
CA ARG A 5 39.78 7.48 1.10
C ARG A 5 38.44 7.84 0.46
N VAL A 6 37.80 6.86 -0.15
CA VAL A 6 36.45 6.98 -0.71
C VAL A 6 35.51 7.21 0.48
N ASN A 7 35.03 8.45 0.64
CA ASN A 7 33.98 8.74 1.61
C ASN A 7 32.69 8.13 1.05
N GLU A 8 32.27 6.99 1.60
CA GLU A 8 30.90 6.50 1.48
C GLU A 8 29.95 7.60 1.94
N THR A 9 29.32 8.29 0.99
CA THR A 9 28.11 9.07 1.25
C THR A 9 27.06 8.07 1.70
N ARG A 10 27.01 7.83 3.00
CA ARG A 10 25.84 7.24 3.65
C ARG A 10 24.70 8.19 3.34
N GLU A 11 23.85 7.82 2.39
CA GLU A 11 22.53 8.40 2.26
C GLU A 11 21.85 8.17 3.61
N GLN A 12 21.95 9.15 4.48
CA GLN A 12 21.19 9.17 5.72
C GLN A 12 19.74 9.27 5.26
N GLU A 13 19.03 8.14 5.27
CA GLU A 13 17.58 8.14 5.20
C GLU A 13 17.09 9.07 6.32
N ALA A 14 16.68 10.28 5.94
CA ALA A 14 16.17 11.25 6.88
C ALA A 14 15.05 10.56 7.68
N PRO A 15 15.09 10.60 9.02
CA PRO A 15 14.14 9.86 9.82
C PRO A 15 12.74 10.28 9.40
N MET A 16 11.96 9.34 8.85
CA MET A 16 10.56 9.55 8.47
C MET A 16 9.87 10.26 9.63
N THR A 17 9.58 11.55 9.43
CA THR A 17 9.00 12.40 10.46
C THR A 17 7.63 11.85 10.84
N ALA A 18 7.16 12.15 12.05
CA ALA A 18 5.81 11.75 12.47
C ALA A 18 4.75 12.21 11.45
N TYR A 19 4.96 13.39 10.85
CA TYR A 19 4.13 13.92 9.78
C TYR A 19 4.13 13.05 8.52
N THR A 20 5.30 12.62 8.03
CA THR A 20 5.36 11.76 6.84
C THR A 20 4.75 10.39 7.11
N LYS A 21 4.91 9.83 8.31
CA LYS A 21 4.24 8.58 8.72
C LYS A 21 2.71 8.72 8.70
N LEU A 22 2.18 9.80 9.26
CA LEU A 22 0.74 10.09 9.25
C LEU A 22 0.21 10.29 7.83
N LYS A 23 0.93 11.04 7.00
CA LYS A 23 0.56 11.26 5.59
C LYS A 23 0.52 9.94 4.81
N THR A 24 1.50 9.07 5.03
CA THR A 24 1.55 7.74 4.40
C THR A 24 0.41 6.85 4.87
N ALA A 25 0.13 6.80 6.17
CA ALA A 25 -0.99 6.04 6.72
C ALA A 25 -2.35 6.53 6.19
N LEU A 26 -2.55 7.84 6.08
CA LEU A 26 -3.76 8.42 5.49
C LEU A 26 -3.91 8.04 4.01
N SER A 27 -2.82 8.09 3.26
CA SER A 27 -2.80 7.71 1.84
C SER A 27 -3.12 6.23 1.64
N GLN A 28 -2.52 5.36 2.46
CA GLN A 28 -2.86 3.93 2.49
C GLN A 28 -4.33 3.71 2.84
N HIS A 29 -4.86 4.42 3.85
CA HIS A 29 -6.26 4.29 4.23
C HIS A 29 -7.24 4.74 3.15
N ALA A 30 -6.92 5.81 2.41
CA ALA A 30 -7.70 6.25 1.27
C ALA A 30 -7.73 5.18 0.17
N ASN A 31 -6.58 4.56 -0.13
CA ASN A 31 -6.48 3.46 -1.08
C ASN A 31 -7.31 2.25 -0.64
N TYR A 32 -7.23 1.86 0.64
CA TYR A 32 -8.06 0.79 1.21
C TYR A 32 -9.56 1.06 1.06
N ARG A 33 -10.01 2.28 1.33
CA ARG A 33 -11.43 2.63 1.17
C ARG A 33 -11.87 2.58 -0.30
N ARG A 34 -10.99 3.00 -1.22
CA ARG A 34 -11.25 2.98 -2.66
C ARG A 34 -11.35 1.53 -3.18
N THR A 35 -10.38 0.68 -2.86
CA THR A 35 -10.39 -0.74 -3.27
C THR A 35 -11.57 -1.49 -2.68
N ARG A 36 -11.87 -1.29 -1.39
CA ARG A 36 -13.05 -1.93 -0.76
C ARG A 36 -14.35 -1.54 -1.45
N ARG A 37 -14.53 -0.26 -1.80
CA ARG A 37 -15.72 0.22 -2.51
C ARG A 37 -15.80 -0.34 -3.92
N ALA A 38 -14.67 -0.40 -4.63
CA ALA A 38 -14.63 -0.95 -5.98
C ALA A 38 -15.05 -2.42 -5.97
N ILE A 39 -14.49 -3.23 -5.06
CA ILE A 39 -14.82 -4.66 -4.96
C ILE A 39 -16.29 -4.86 -4.54
N ALA A 40 -16.77 -4.10 -3.56
CA ALA A 40 -18.16 -4.21 -3.09
C ALA A 40 -19.20 -3.74 -4.12
N ALA A 41 -18.80 -2.88 -5.06
CA ALA A 41 -19.66 -2.42 -6.15
C ALA A 41 -19.63 -3.35 -7.38
N LEU A 42 -18.79 -4.39 -7.39
CA LEU A 42 -18.78 -5.35 -8.49
C LEU A 42 -20.05 -6.21 -8.45
N PRO A 43 -20.62 -6.54 -9.62
CA PRO A 43 -21.68 -7.54 -9.73
C PRO A 43 -21.16 -8.87 -9.16
N PRO A 44 -21.89 -9.52 -8.23
CA PRO A 44 -21.41 -10.75 -7.58
C PRO A 44 -21.09 -11.88 -8.56
N GLU A 45 -21.90 -12.01 -9.61
CA GLU A 45 -21.74 -13.03 -10.65
C GLU A 45 -20.39 -12.87 -11.39
N LEU A 46 -20.12 -11.66 -11.89
CA LEU A 46 -18.85 -11.35 -12.60
C LEU A 46 -17.63 -11.38 -11.68
N ALA A 47 -17.77 -10.93 -10.43
CA ALA A 47 -16.65 -10.93 -9.48
C ALA A 47 -16.19 -12.35 -9.12
N ILE A 48 -17.13 -13.28 -8.97
CA ILE A 48 -16.85 -14.66 -8.59
C ILE A 48 -16.36 -15.46 -9.80
N GLU A 49 -17.02 -15.34 -10.96
CA GLU A 49 -16.70 -16.14 -12.15
C GLU A 49 -15.42 -15.66 -12.85
N ASP A 50 -15.25 -14.35 -13.07
CA ASP A 50 -14.14 -13.83 -13.89
C ASP A 50 -12.88 -13.55 -13.05
N LEU A 51 -13.06 -13.11 -11.80
CA LEU A 51 -11.95 -12.63 -10.97
C LEU A 51 -11.62 -13.57 -9.80
N GLY A 52 -12.48 -14.55 -9.51
CA GLY A 52 -12.35 -15.41 -8.34
C GLY A 52 -12.41 -14.64 -7.01
N LEU A 53 -12.94 -13.42 -7.02
CA LEU A 53 -13.03 -12.54 -5.87
C LEU A 53 -14.44 -12.57 -5.32
N ASN A 54 -14.57 -12.92 -4.04
CA ASN A 54 -15.85 -12.82 -3.36
C ASN A 54 -16.09 -11.35 -2.93
N PRO A 55 -17.09 -10.64 -3.50
CA PRO A 55 -17.35 -9.25 -3.13
C PRO A 55 -17.90 -9.10 -1.71
N TYR A 56 -18.47 -10.15 -1.12
CA TYR A 56 -18.84 -10.17 0.30
C TYR A 56 -17.61 -10.11 1.22
N ASP A 57 -16.43 -10.52 0.71
CA ASP A 57 -15.14 -10.47 1.41
C ASP A 57 -14.28 -9.25 1.02
N ALA A 58 -14.89 -8.23 0.40
CA ALA A 58 -14.21 -7.01 -0.05
C ALA A 58 -13.34 -6.35 1.04
N LYS A 59 -13.74 -6.47 2.31
CA LYS A 59 -12.97 -5.97 3.47
C LYS A 59 -11.64 -6.72 3.63
N SER A 60 -11.69 -8.05 3.62
CA SER A 60 -10.54 -8.94 3.78
C SER A 60 -9.56 -8.78 2.62
N ILE A 61 -10.08 -8.74 1.39
CA ILE A 61 -9.30 -8.55 0.16
C ILE A 61 -8.63 -7.18 0.13
N ALA A 62 -9.39 -6.10 0.37
CA ALA A 62 -8.83 -4.75 0.37
C ALA A 62 -7.78 -4.55 1.47
N ARG A 63 -7.96 -5.18 2.64
CA ARG A 63 -7.00 -5.09 3.73
C ARG A 63 -5.67 -5.75 3.34
N ARG A 64 -5.71 -6.98 2.81
CA ARG A 64 -4.52 -7.70 2.32
C ARG A 64 -3.82 -6.96 1.18
N ALA A 65 -4.57 -6.39 0.24
CA ALA A 65 -4.00 -5.66 -0.89
C ALA A 65 -3.27 -4.35 -0.49
N VAL A 66 -3.68 -3.71 0.60
CA VAL A 66 -3.13 -2.40 1.01
C VAL A 66 -2.13 -2.49 2.15
N TYR A 67 -2.35 -3.42 3.08
CA TYR A 67 -1.54 -3.55 4.29
C TYR A 67 -0.69 -4.84 4.33
N GLY A 68 -0.96 -5.81 3.46
CA GLY A 68 -0.36 -7.16 3.52
C GLY A 68 -1.13 -8.08 4.46
#